data_AF-A0A7W0PBV6-F1
#
_entry.id   AF-A0A7W0PBV6-F1
#
_cell.length_a   1.000
_cell.length_b   1.000
_cell.length_c   1.000
_cell.angle_alpha   90.00
_cell.angle_beta   90.00
_cell.angle_gamma   90.00
#
_symmetry.space_group_name_H-M   'P 1'
#
loop_
_entity.id
_entity.type
_entity.pdbx_description
1 polymer ?
#
loop_
_entity_poly.entity_id
_entity_poly.type
_entity_poly.pdbx_seq_one_letter_code
_entity_poly.pdbx_strand_id
1 'polypeptide(L)'
;MFGRKSRGQVIGEELSEGFSHVRVAASEATKAAAEALAPRVEAARGAVTPRVEAARDALVPRVDATRGAIAKGFDTAKETAEDRLTAAREQATAARTQAENRLSAAREQADAKRADKAEANRRSAKKSAKRANKNAKQAKKSAVGARKDAKAAIADAKAQAKAAATASRSSGETKSRRWPFLLVIVGVIGAVVAKKRAKTDDDLWGAPSDSPVRGYTEDPQPSSVATMGDDETPSATPATQDPYPGTTADSDGTIAEKTDDYKAVAPDSDGPLHGKLADSAHETGTAVGESPAAQEETWSEMIDATKDNDDAGNAREAAKHAASEDPPPPASQGS
;
A
#
# COMPACT_ATOMS: atom_id res chain seq x y z
N MET A 1 26.24 -68.11 78.47
CA MET A 1 26.78 -66.73 78.33
C MET A 1 25.61 -65.77 78.40
N PHE A 2 25.48 -65.02 79.49
CA PHE A 2 24.42 -64.03 79.66
C PHE A 2 24.93 -62.68 79.16
N GLY A 3 24.59 -62.32 77.92
CA GLY A 3 24.85 -60.99 77.38
C GLY A 3 24.03 -59.97 78.15
N ARG A 4 24.67 -59.16 79.00
CA ARG A 4 24.00 -58.10 79.75
C ARG A 4 23.55 -57.03 78.77
N LYS A 5 22.23 -56.83 78.62
CA LYS A 5 21.63 -55.72 77.85
C LYS A 5 22.31 -54.42 78.29
N SER A 6 22.76 -53.60 77.32
CA SER A 6 23.38 -52.32 77.65
C SER A 6 22.31 -51.38 78.22
N ARG A 7 22.70 -50.49 79.15
CA ARG A 7 21.73 -49.55 79.76
C ARG A 7 20.97 -48.72 78.71
N GLY A 8 21.60 -48.43 77.57
CA GLY A 8 20.95 -47.75 76.45
C GLY A 8 19.84 -48.56 75.76
N GLN A 9 19.97 -49.89 75.69
CA GLN A 9 18.90 -50.75 75.15
C GLN A 9 17.71 -50.82 76.10
N VAL A 10 17.94 -50.86 77.41
CA VAL A 10 16.86 -50.84 78.41
C VAL A 10 16.09 -49.51 78.36
N ILE A 11 16.81 -48.38 78.29
CA ILE A 11 16.19 -47.05 78.15
C ILE A 11 15.41 -46.92 76.83
N GLY A 12 15.94 -47.47 75.73
CA GLY A 12 15.24 -47.47 74.44
C GLY A 12 13.95 -48.31 74.45
N GLU A 13 13.98 -49.45 75.13
CA GLU A 13 12.83 -50.36 75.28
C GLU A 13 11.71 -49.69 76.12
N GLU A 14 12.05 -49.08 77.26
CA GLU A 14 11.10 -48.36 78.11
C GLU A 14 10.52 -47.09 77.45
N LEU A 15 11.32 -46.34 76.70
CA LEU A 15 10.82 -45.19 75.93
C LEU A 15 9.88 -45.62 74.81
N SER A 16 10.22 -46.69 74.07
CA SER A 16 9.37 -47.25 73.02
C SER A 16 8.01 -47.71 73.57
N GLU A 17 8.01 -48.31 74.76
CA GLU A 17 6.79 -48.70 75.47
C GLU A 17 6.00 -47.47 75.94
N GLY A 18 6.64 -46.47 76.53
CA GLY A 18 6.02 -45.20 76.92
C GLY A 18 5.37 -44.46 75.74
N PHE A 19 6.04 -44.38 74.59
CA PHE A 19 5.46 -43.79 73.37
C PHE A 19 4.27 -44.58 72.83
N SER A 20 4.30 -45.91 72.98
CA SER A 20 3.17 -46.76 72.57
C SER A 20 1.95 -46.48 73.43
N HIS A 21 2.12 -46.33 74.75
CA HIS A 21 1.02 -45.93 75.65
C HIS A 21 0.48 -44.53 75.35
N VAL A 22 1.36 -43.55 75.08
CA VAL A 22 0.93 -42.19 74.71
C VAL A 22 0.14 -42.19 73.40
N ARG A 23 0.54 -42.98 72.40
CA ARG A 23 -0.21 -43.09 71.13
C ARG A 23 -1.58 -43.74 71.33
N VAL A 24 -1.66 -44.79 72.15
CA VAL A 24 -2.95 -45.43 72.48
C VAL A 24 -3.84 -44.44 73.22
N ALA A 25 -3.33 -43.77 74.25
CA ALA A 25 -4.08 -42.77 75.01
C ALA A 25 -4.53 -41.58 74.14
N ALA A 26 -3.69 -41.10 73.24
CA ALA A 26 -4.04 -40.04 72.29
C ALA A 26 -5.13 -40.50 71.31
N SER A 27 -5.03 -41.73 70.78
CA SER A 27 -6.06 -42.31 69.91
C SER A 27 -7.41 -42.40 70.63
N GLU A 28 -7.43 -42.94 71.85
CA GLU A 28 -8.66 -43.03 72.65
C GLU A 28 -9.22 -41.65 72.99
N ALA A 29 -8.37 -40.68 73.32
CA ALA A 29 -8.79 -39.29 73.57
C ALA A 29 -9.40 -38.64 72.32
N THR A 30 -8.83 -38.86 71.13
CA THR A 30 -9.41 -38.36 69.87
C THR A 30 -10.73 -39.03 69.53
N LYS A 31 -10.88 -40.33 69.81
CA LYS A 31 -12.14 -41.05 69.59
C LYS A 31 -13.22 -40.53 70.55
N ALA A 32 -12.90 -40.37 71.83
CA ALA A 32 -13.80 -39.80 72.82
C ALA A 32 -14.19 -38.35 72.47
N ALA A 33 -13.24 -37.53 71.99
CA ALA A 33 -13.52 -36.18 71.51
C ALA A 33 -14.42 -36.19 70.25
N ALA A 34 -14.20 -37.11 69.32
CA ALA A 34 -15.05 -37.27 68.14
C ALA A 34 -16.48 -37.69 68.51
N GLU A 35 -16.63 -38.64 69.44
CA GLU A 35 -17.94 -39.06 69.95
C GLU A 35 -18.65 -37.92 70.70
N ALA A 36 -17.91 -37.10 71.46
CA ALA A 36 -18.47 -35.93 72.13
C ALA A 36 -18.86 -34.80 71.16
N LEU A 37 -18.17 -34.66 70.03
CA LEU A 37 -18.46 -33.63 69.01
C LEU A 37 -19.47 -34.09 67.95
N ALA A 38 -19.63 -35.39 67.73
CA ALA A 38 -20.56 -35.97 66.75
C ALA A 38 -21.97 -35.35 66.80
N PRO A 39 -22.67 -35.27 67.95
CA PRO A 39 -24.00 -34.68 68.00
C PRO A 39 -24.02 -33.18 67.70
N ARG A 40 -22.94 -32.45 68.01
CA ARG A 40 -22.83 -31.01 67.70
C ARG A 40 -22.61 -30.77 66.21
N VAL A 41 -21.80 -31.61 65.55
CA VAL A 41 -21.57 -31.55 64.11
C VAL A 41 -22.85 -31.92 63.35
N GLU A 42 -23.59 -32.94 63.80
CA GLU A 42 -24.87 -33.31 63.21
C GLU A 42 -25.91 -32.21 63.37
N ALA A 43 -26.04 -31.61 64.56
CA ALA A 43 -26.91 -30.47 64.79
C ALA A 43 -26.50 -29.25 63.95
N ALA A 44 -25.21 -28.96 63.83
CA ALA A 44 -24.71 -27.87 62.99
C ALA A 44 -25.01 -28.11 61.51
N ARG A 45 -24.85 -29.33 61.00
CA ARG A 45 -25.24 -29.70 59.63
C ARG A 45 -26.74 -29.52 59.42
N GLY A 46 -27.56 -30.04 60.34
CA GLY A 46 -29.02 -29.87 60.31
C GLY A 46 -29.45 -28.40 60.27
N ALA A 47 -28.71 -27.51 60.95
CA ALA A 47 -28.99 -26.07 60.94
C ALA A 47 -28.50 -25.34 59.68
N VAL A 48 -27.44 -25.82 59.02
CA VAL A 48 -26.84 -25.19 57.83
C VAL A 48 -27.56 -25.61 56.53
N THR A 49 -27.94 -26.88 56.39
CA THR A 49 -28.61 -27.41 55.18
C THR A 49 -29.78 -26.53 54.70
N PRO A 50 -30.79 -26.20 55.53
CA PRO A 50 -31.93 -25.40 55.07
C PRO A 50 -31.54 -23.97 54.66
N ARG A 51 -30.46 -23.42 55.23
CA ARG A 51 -29.95 -22.09 54.83
C ARG A 51 -29.27 -22.12 53.47
N VAL A 52 -28.55 -23.21 53.18
CA VAL A 52 -27.91 -23.41 51.87
C VAL A 52 -28.96 -23.63 50.79
N GLU A 53 -29.99 -24.44 51.06
CA GLU A 53 -31.11 -24.65 50.15
C GLU A 53 -31.86 -23.34 49.88
N ALA A 54 -32.24 -22.60 50.92
CA ALA A 54 -32.89 -21.30 50.76
C ALA A 54 -32.02 -20.28 49.99
N ALA A 55 -30.69 -20.28 50.21
CA ALA A 55 -29.78 -19.43 49.46
C ALA A 55 -29.70 -19.83 47.98
N ARG A 56 -29.71 -21.13 47.66
CA ARG A 56 -29.76 -21.62 46.27
C ARG A 56 -31.06 -21.21 45.60
N ASP A 57 -32.19 -21.44 46.25
CA ASP A 57 -33.51 -21.09 45.72
C ASP A 57 -33.64 -19.58 45.47
N ALA A 58 -33.02 -18.75 46.33
CA ALA A 58 -32.96 -17.31 46.12
C ALA A 58 -32.01 -16.88 44.98
N LEU A 59 -30.98 -17.67 44.65
CA LEU A 59 -30.01 -17.36 43.59
C LEU A 59 -30.49 -17.78 42.20
N VAL A 60 -31.25 -18.87 42.08
CA VAL A 60 -31.81 -19.35 40.79
C VAL A 60 -32.48 -18.24 39.99
N PRO A 61 -33.50 -17.51 40.51
CA PRO A 61 -34.18 -16.47 39.74
C PRO A 61 -33.26 -15.31 39.35
N ARG A 62 -32.20 -15.03 40.13
CA ARG A 62 -31.22 -13.98 39.81
C ARG A 62 -30.31 -14.39 38.66
N VAL A 63 -29.86 -15.65 38.64
CA VAL A 63 -29.06 -16.20 37.54
C VAL A 63 -29.88 -16.24 36.26
N ASP A 64 -31.14 -16.66 36.33
CA ASP A 64 -32.03 -16.69 35.17
C ASP A 64 -32.35 -15.28 34.64
N ALA A 65 -32.60 -14.31 35.53
CA ALA A 65 -32.78 -12.92 35.15
C ALA A 65 -31.51 -12.35 34.47
N THR A 66 -30.33 -12.66 34.99
CA THR A 66 -29.05 -12.23 34.42
C THR A 66 -28.83 -12.85 33.03
N ARG A 67 -29.10 -14.15 32.87
CA ARG A 67 -29.03 -14.82 31.56
C ARG A 67 -30.00 -14.21 30.56
N GLY A 68 -31.24 -13.91 30.97
CA GLY A 68 -32.22 -13.24 30.13
C GLY A 68 -31.79 -11.83 29.71
N ALA A 69 -31.17 -11.07 30.61
CA ALA A 69 -30.64 -9.75 30.29
C ALA A 69 -29.47 -9.82 29.30
N ILE A 70 -28.56 -10.79 29.47
CA ILE A 70 -27.44 -11.03 28.55
C ILE A 70 -27.94 -11.43 27.16
N ALA A 71 -28.91 -12.35 27.09
CA ALA A 71 -29.50 -12.78 25.81
C ALA A 71 -30.12 -11.59 25.04
N LYS A 72 -30.91 -10.77 25.72
CA LYS A 72 -31.48 -9.53 25.13
C LYS A 72 -30.38 -8.57 24.65
N GLY A 73 -29.34 -8.37 25.47
CA GLY A 73 -28.22 -7.51 25.09
C GLY A 73 -27.47 -8.03 23.85
N PHE A 74 -27.33 -9.34 23.71
CA PHE A 74 -26.74 -9.97 22.54
C PHE A 74 -27.60 -9.78 21.29
N ASP A 75 -28.92 -9.96 21.39
CA ASP A 75 -29.83 -9.76 20.25
C ASP A 75 -29.80 -8.31 19.75
N THR A 76 -29.84 -7.32 20.67
CA THR A 76 -29.70 -5.90 20.31
C THR A 76 -28.33 -5.58 19.70
N ALA A 77 -27.26 -6.16 20.24
CA ALA A 77 -25.91 -5.98 19.68
C ALA A 77 -25.80 -6.57 18.27
N LYS A 78 -26.46 -7.70 18.00
CA LYS A 78 -26.49 -8.33 16.68
C LYS A 78 -27.27 -7.49 15.67
N GLU A 79 -28.45 -7.00 16.01
CA GLU A 79 -29.24 -6.10 15.16
C GLU A 79 -28.44 -4.82 14.81
N THR A 80 -27.84 -4.19 15.81
CA THR A 80 -26.97 -3.02 15.61
C THR A 80 -25.75 -3.34 14.73
N ALA A 81 -25.18 -4.54 14.84
CA ALA A 81 -24.07 -4.97 14.01
C ALA A 81 -24.49 -5.22 12.55
N GLU A 82 -25.68 -5.76 12.32
CA GLU A 82 -26.26 -5.96 10.99
C GLU A 82 -26.54 -4.62 10.31
N ASP A 83 -27.12 -3.65 11.03
CA ASP A 83 -27.35 -2.28 10.53
C ASP A 83 -26.04 -1.56 10.18
N ARG A 84 -25.00 -1.75 10.99
CA ARG A 84 -23.67 -1.18 10.69
C ARG A 84 -23.05 -1.84 9.47
N LEU A 85 -23.26 -3.15 9.29
CA LEU A 85 -22.73 -3.89 8.15
C LEU A 85 -23.43 -3.48 6.84
N THR A 86 -24.75 -3.24 6.87
CA THR A 86 -25.48 -2.71 5.69
C THR A 86 -25.02 -1.31 5.35
N ALA A 87 -24.95 -0.39 6.34
CA ALA A 87 -24.44 0.96 6.14
C ALA A 87 -23.00 0.96 5.60
N ALA A 88 -22.12 0.10 6.13
CA ALA A 88 -20.74 -0.03 5.64
C ALA A 88 -20.67 -0.52 4.19
N ARG A 89 -21.57 -1.43 3.78
CA ARG A 89 -21.65 -1.90 2.39
C ARG A 89 -22.12 -0.81 1.43
N GLU A 90 -23.10 -0.01 1.83
CA GLU A 90 -23.57 1.14 1.06
C GLU A 90 -22.49 2.21 0.91
N GLN A 91 -21.72 2.47 1.98
CA GLN A 91 -20.57 3.36 1.91
C GLN A 91 -19.48 2.82 0.95
N ALA A 92 -19.23 1.50 0.99
CA ALA A 92 -18.25 0.87 0.10
C ALA A 92 -18.68 0.93 -1.38
N THR A 93 -19.98 0.73 -1.68
CA THR A 93 -20.49 0.84 -3.05
C THR A 93 -20.44 2.28 -3.56
N ALA A 94 -20.82 3.25 -2.73
CA ALA A 94 -20.70 4.68 -3.05
C ALA A 94 -19.24 5.09 -3.31
N ALA A 95 -18.31 4.65 -2.47
CA ALA A 95 -16.89 4.91 -2.65
C ALA A 95 -16.34 4.30 -3.95
N ARG A 96 -16.81 3.10 -4.32
CA ARG A 96 -16.45 2.46 -5.58
C ARG A 96 -16.94 3.26 -6.79
N THR A 97 -18.19 3.70 -6.80
CA THR A 97 -18.74 4.53 -7.88
C THR A 97 -17.98 5.85 -8.00
N GLN A 98 -17.64 6.49 -6.88
CA GLN A 98 -16.80 7.70 -6.89
C GLN A 98 -15.41 7.43 -7.47
N ALA A 99 -14.78 6.30 -7.15
CA ALA A 99 -13.48 5.92 -7.69
C ALA A 99 -13.56 5.66 -9.21
N GLU A 100 -14.61 5.00 -9.68
CA GLU A 100 -14.85 4.76 -11.12
C GLU A 100 -15.03 6.07 -11.89
N ASN A 101 -15.79 7.03 -11.34
CA ASN A 101 -15.97 8.37 -11.93
C ASN A 101 -14.66 9.18 -11.96
N ARG A 102 -13.82 9.07 -10.92
CA ARG A 102 -12.50 9.71 -10.91
C ARG A 102 -11.57 9.08 -11.93
N LEU A 103 -11.62 7.76 -12.09
CA LEU A 103 -10.82 7.04 -13.07
C LEU A 103 -11.22 7.38 -14.51
N SER A 104 -12.52 7.49 -14.80
CA SER A 104 -13.00 7.90 -16.13
C SER A 104 -12.56 9.33 -16.45
N ALA A 105 -12.73 10.27 -15.52
CA ALA A 105 -12.25 11.65 -15.69
C ALA A 105 -10.72 11.73 -15.88
N ALA A 106 -9.96 10.94 -15.12
CA ALA A 106 -8.50 10.89 -15.27
C ALA A 106 -8.06 10.34 -16.64
N ARG A 107 -8.79 9.34 -17.17
CA ARG A 107 -8.54 8.79 -18.52
C ARG A 107 -8.82 9.83 -19.59
N GLU A 108 -9.93 10.54 -19.50
CA GLU A 108 -10.28 11.61 -20.44
C GLU A 108 -9.22 12.72 -20.44
N GLN A 109 -8.76 13.14 -19.26
CA GLN A 109 -7.66 14.10 -19.14
C GLN A 109 -6.34 13.58 -19.73
N ALA A 110 -6.04 12.29 -19.58
CA ALA A 110 -4.84 11.69 -20.16
C ALA A 110 -4.91 11.65 -21.69
N ASP A 111 -6.08 11.37 -22.26
CA ASP A 111 -6.29 11.33 -23.70
C ASP A 111 -6.29 12.74 -24.31
N ALA A 112 -6.87 13.74 -23.65
CA ALA A 112 -6.73 15.14 -24.03
C ALA A 112 -5.25 15.58 -24.07
N LYS A 113 -4.48 15.28 -23.02
CA LYS A 113 -3.03 15.56 -22.97
C LYS A 113 -2.25 14.84 -24.08
N ARG A 114 -2.66 13.63 -24.47
CA ARG A 114 -2.04 12.89 -25.59
C ARG A 114 -2.36 13.56 -26.92
N ALA A 115 -3.59 14.03 -27.12
CA ALA A 115 -3.99 14.77 -28.32
C ALA A 115 -3.19 16.07 -28.46
N ASP A 116 -3.06 16.85 -27.39
CA ASP A 116 -2.28 18.09 -27.38
C ASP A 116 -0.80 17.84 -27.71
N LYS A 117 -0.19 16.81 -27.12
CA LYS A 117 1.18 16.40 -27.43
C LYS A 117 1.33 15.94 -28.88
N ALA A 118 0.36 15.21 -29.41
CA ALA A 118 0.37 14.78 -30.81
C ALA A 118 0.29 15.97 -31.77
N GLU A 119 -0.54 16.97 -31.47
CA GLU A 119 -0.59 18.22 -32.23
C GLU A 119 0.72 19.01 -32.16
N ALA A 120 1.31 19.14 -30.97
CA ALA A 120 2.60 19.79 -30.78
C ALA A 120 3.69 19.11 -31.62
N ASN A 121 3.74 17.77 -31.62
CA ASN A 121 4.65 16.98 -32.45
C ASN A 121 4.38 17.16 -33.95
N ARG A 122 3.12 17.24 -34.38
CA ARG A 122 2.79 17.54 -35.79
C ARG A 122 3.27 18.93 -36.20
N ARG A 123 3.14 19.93 -35.32
CA ARG A 123 3.60 21.31 -35.58
C ARG A 123 5.12 21.40 -35.65
N SER A 124 5.84 20.71 -34.76
CA SER A 124 7.31 20.66 -34.79
C SER A 124 7.82 19.91 -36.04
N ALA A 125 7.20 18.79 -36.40
CA ALA A 125 7.52 18.03 -37.62
C ALA A 125 7.29 18.84 -38.91
N LYS A 126 6.20 19.62 -38.99
CA LYS A 126 5.97 20.53 -40.14
C LYS A 126 7.05 21.61 -40.24
N LYS A 127 7.47 22.18 -39.10
CA LYS A 127 8.54 23.19 -39.05
C LYS A 127 9.89 22.60 -39.48
N SER A 128 10.24 21.40 -39.01
CA SER A 128 11.49 20.72 -39.39
C SER A 128 11.49 20.32 -40.87
N ALA A 129 10.37 19.79 -41.39
CA ALA A 129 10.22 19.47 -42.81
C ALA A 129 10.40 20.71 -43.72
N LYS A 130 9.86 21.87 -43.32
CA LYS A 130 10.06 23.14 -44.05
C LYS A 130 11.52 23.57 -44.06
N ARG A 131 12.23 23.44 -42.94
CA ARG A 131 13.68 23.72 -42.83
C ARG A 131 14.50 22.76 -43.70
N ALA A 132 14.20 21.46 -43.64
CA ALA A 132 14.84 20.44 -44.46
C ALA A 132 14.68 20.71 -45.97
N ASN A 133 13.46 21.08 -46.42
CA ASN A 133 13.22 21.45 -47.82
C ASN A 133 14.01 22.70 -48.24
N LYS A 134 14.08 23.74 -47.37
CA LYS A 134 14.89 24.94 -47.63
C LYS A 134 16.38 24.60 -47.79
N ASN A 135 16.92 23.77 -46.88
CA ASN A 135 18.30 23.32 -46.93
C ASN A 135 18.58 22.46 -48.17
N ALA A 136 17.66 21.55 -48.52
CA ALA A 136 17.77 20.74 -49.74
C ALA A 136 17.78 21.60 -51.02
N LYS A 137 16.99 22.68 -51.06
CA LYS A 137 17.02 23.65 -52.18
C LYS A 137 18.35 24.41 -52.25
N GLN A 138 18.90 24.83 -51.11
CA GLN A 138 20.21 25.48 -51.05
C GLN A 138 21.34 24.54 -51.47
N ALA A 139 21.32 23.29 -51.00
CA ALA A 139 22.28 22.25 -51.39
C ALA A 139 22.21 21.93 -52.90
N LYS A 140 21.00 21.88 -53.48
CA LYS A 140 20.85 21.72 -54.94
C LYS A 140 21.45 22.90 -55.71
N LYS A 141 21.23 24.14 -55.26
CA LYS A 141 21.81 25.34 -55.88
C LYS A 141 23.34 25.32 -55.82
N SER A 142 23.92 25.01 -54.67
CA SER A 142 25.38 24.93 -54.52
C SER A 142 25.99 23.76 -55.30
N ALA A 143 25.32 22.61 -55.38
CA ALA A 143 25.75 21.48 -56.20
C ALA A 143 25.74 21.80 -57.70
N VAL A 144 24.75 22.56 -58.19
CA VAL A 144 24.73 23.03 -59.59
C VAL A 144 25.88 24.00 -59.86
N GLY A 145 26.18 24.91 -58.92
CA GLY A 145 27.37 25.78 -58.98
C GLY A 145 28.66 24.97 -59.06
N ALA A 146 28.87 24.07 -58.10
CA ALA A 146 30.06 23.21 -58.06
C ALA A 146 30.22 22.34 -59.31
N ARG A 147 29.12 21.89 -59.95
CA ARG A 147 29.17 21.17 -61.24
C ARG A 147 29.63 22.05 -62.39
N LYS A 148 29.25 23.33 -62.42
CA LYS A 148 29.72 24.29 -63.42
C LYS A 148 31.21 24.58 -63.23
N ASP A 149 31.62 24.83 -61.98
CA ASP A 149 33.01 25.09 -61.63
C ASP A 149 33.89 23.89 -61.93
N ALA A 150 33.44 22.67 -61.61
CA ALA A 150 34.14 21.44 -61.96
C ALA A 150 34.24 21.25 -63.49
N LYS A 151 33.19 21.58 -64.26
CA LYS A 151 33.24 21.55 -65.73
C LYS A 151 34.26 22.55 -66.28
N ALA A 152 34.33 23.75 -65.72
CA ALA A 152 35.33 24.75 -66.12
C ALA A 152 36.75 24.25 -65.80
N ALA A 153 36.99 23.75 -64.59
CA ALA A 153 38.28 23.20 -64.21
C ALA A 153 38.71 22.00 -65.08
N ILE A 154 37.78 21.11 -65.48
CA ILE A 154 38.07 20.03 -66.42
C ILE A 154 38.45 20.57 -67.81
N ALA A 155 37.79 21.64 -68.27
CA ALA A 155 38.13 22.28 -69.55
C ALA A 155 39.52 22.93 -69.50
N ASP A 156 39.83 23.64 -68.42
CA ASP A 156 41.15 24.26 -68.19
C ASP A 156 42.25 23.20 -68.09
N ALA A 157 42.02 22.12 -67.33
CA ALA A 157 42.95 21.01 -67.23
C ALA A 157 43.19 20.34 -68.59
N LYS A 158 42.15 20.22 -69.44
CA LYS A 158 42.27 19.69 -70.80
C LYS A 158 43.08 20.62 -71.71
N ALA A 159 42.94 21.95 -71.55
CA ALA A 159 43.73 22.94 -72.28
C ALA A 159 45.21 22.88 -71.87
N GLN A 160 45.48 22.83 -70.56
CA GLN A 160 46.84 22.68 -70.03
C GLN A 160 47.49 21.36 -70.48
N ALA A 161 46.76 20.25 -70.46
CA ALA A 161 47.26 18.96 -70.95
C ALA A 161 47.61 18.98 -72.44
N LYS A 162 46.80 19.65 -73.27
CA LYS A 162 47.12 19.84 -74.69
C LYS A 162 48.36 20.72 -74.89
N ALA A 163 48.48 21.83 -74.16
CA ALA A 163 49.67 22.69 -74.22
C ALA A 163 50.94 21.91 -73.84
N ALA A 164 50.89 21.14 -72.75
CA ALA A 164 51.99 20.29 -72.30
C ALA A 164 52.37 19.21 -73.32
N ALA A 165 51.38 18.54 -73.94
CA ALA A 165 51.62 17.51 -74.96
C ALA A 165 52.25 18.09 -76.25
N THR A 166 51.99 19.36 -76.55
CA THR A 166 52.60 20.05 -77.70
C THR A 166 54.04 20.45 -77.39
N ALA A 167 54.32 20.90 -76.17
CA ALA A 167 55.68 21.18 -75.71
C ALA A 167 56.57 19.93 -75.69
N SER A 168 56.03 18.77 -75.27
CA SER A 168 56.78 17.51 -75.19
C SER A 168 57.14 16.87 -76.54
N ARG A 169 56.61 17.36 -77.69
CA ARG A 169 56.98 16.87 -79.03
C ARG A 169 58.26 17.46 -79.61
N SER A 170 58.86 18.45 -78.95
CA SER A 170 60.10 19.11 -79.41
C SER A 170 61.38 18.60 -78.75
N SER A 171 61.28 17.72 -77.74
CA SER A 171 62.42 17.18 -77.00
C SER A 171 62.67 15.73 -77.42
N GLY A 172 63.39 15.55 -78.52
CA GLY A 172 63.92 14.23 -78.88
C GLY A 172 65.10 13.88 -77.98
N GLU A 173 64.88 13.10 -76.92
CA GLU A 173 65.96 12.32 -76.32
C GLU A 173 65.40 11.11 -75.54
N THR A 174 65.96 9.95 -75.85
CA THR A 174 65.58 8.62 -75.37
C THR A 174 66.23 8.30 -74.03
N LYS A 175 65.45 8.11 -72.95
CA LYS A 175 65.65 7.02 -71.97
C LYS A 175 64.65 7.01 -70.79
N SER A 176 63.85 5.95 -70.77
CA SER A 176 63.31 5.24 -69.61
C SER A 176 63.21 5.99 -68.27
N ARG A 177 62.21 6.85 -68.10
CA ARG A 177 61.75 7.26 -66.76
C ARG A 177 60.22 7.31 -66.75
N ARG A 178 59.59 6.17 -66.40
CA ARG A 178 58.15 6.01 -66.18
C ARG A 178 57.66 6.54 -64.82
N TRP A 179 58.58 7.10 -64.02
CA TRP A 179 58.33 7.65 -62.69
C TRP A 179 57.54 8.98 -62.63
N PRO A 180 57.65 9.94 -63.55
CA PRO A 180 56.98 11.23 -63.39
C PRO A 180 55.45 11.11 -63.54
N PHE A 181 54.96 10.19 -64.37
CA PHE A 181 53.52 9.94 -64.49
C PHE A 181 52.91 9.30 -63.23
N LEU A 182 53.67 8.44 -62.54
CA LEU A 182 53.23 7.77 -61.32
C LEU A 182 53.10 8.76 -60.14
N LEU A 183 54.04 9.69 -59.99
CA LEU A 183 53.99 10.70 -58.94
C LEU A 183 52.84 11.70 -59.15
N VAL A 184 52.51 12.04 -60.39
CA VAL A 184 51.36 12.89 -60.71
C VAL A 184 50.04 12.19 -60.37
N ILE A 185 49.89 10.90 -60.68
CA ILE A 185 48.67 10.15 -60.35
C ILE A 185 48.49 10.03 -58.83
N VAL A 186 49.56 9.75 -58.09
CA VAL A 186 49.51 9.65 -56.62
C VAL A 186 49.17 10.99 -55.97
N GLY A 187 49.73 12.10 -56.47
CA GLY A 187 49.42 13.45 -55.96
C GLY A 187 47.94 13.82 -56.15
N VAL A 188 47.34 13.49 -57.30
CA VAL A 188 45.91 13.77 -57.56
C VAL A 188 44.99 12.94 -56.66
N ILE A 189 45.32 11.66 -56.42
CA ILE A 189 44.54 10.80 -55.51
C ILE A 189 44.60 11.32 -54.07
N GLY A 190 45.79 11.71 -53.59
CA GLY A 190 45.97 12.27 -52.24
C GLY A 190 45.14 13.53 -52.01
N ALA A 191 45.11 14.46 -52.97
CA ALA A 191 44.36 15.70 -52.86
C ALA A 191 42.83 15.49 -52.81
N VAL A 192 42.30 14.50 -53.53
CA VAL A 192 40.86 14.16 -53.51
C VAL A 192 40.44 13.53 -52.17
N VAL A 193 41.30 12.69 -51.57
CA VAL A 193 41.03 12.05 -50.26
C VAL A 193 41.05 13.09 -49.12
N ALA A 194 42.02 13.99 -49.12
CA ALA A 194 42.12 15.04 -48.10
C ALA A 194 40.88 15.97 -48.09
N LYS A 195 40.38 16.35 -49.27
CA LYS A 195 39.19 17.22 -49.40
C LYS A 195 37.88 16.53 -49.00
N LYS A 196 37.83 15.20 -49.02
CA LYS A 196 36.65 14.42 -48.58
C LYS A 196 36.66 14.20 -47.06
N ARG A 197 37.83 14.09 -46.41
CA ARG A 197 37.93 14.00 -44.94
C ARG A 197 37.52 15.30 -44.24
N ALA A 198 38.00 16.45 -44.71
CA ALA A 198 37.72 17.76 -44.10
C ALA A 198 36.23 18.21 -44.09
N LYS A 199 35.31 17.42 -44.64
CA LYS A 199 33.86 17.70 -44.67
C LYS A 199 33.01 16.79 -43.79
N THR A 200 33.63 15.80 -43.14
CA THR A 200 32.91 14.78 -42.35
C THR A 200 33.17 14.93 -40.84
N ASP A 201 34.04 15.85 -40.43
CA ASP A 201 34.55 15.93 -39.06
C ASP A 201 33.68 16.77 -38.09
N ASP A 202 32.55 17.35 -38.53
CA ASP A 202 31.75 18.24 -37.67
C ASP A 202 30.71 17.53 -36.78
N ASP A 203 30.38 16.25 -36.97
CA ASP A 203 29.23 15.61 -36.28
C ASP A 203 29.50 14.25 -35.60
N LEU A 204 30.75 13.80 -35.51
CA LEU A 204 31.07 12.45 -34.98
C LEU A 204 31.50 12.39 -33.50
N TRP A 205 31.59 13.54 -32.82
CA TRP A 205 31.94 13.60 -31.38
C TRP A 205 30.93 14.40 -30.56
N GLY A 206 29.64 14.12 -30.75
CA GLY A 206 28.63 14.49 -29.76
C GLY A 206 28.99 13.89 -28.41
N ALA A 207 29.39 14.74 -27.47
CA ALA A 207 29.77 14.39 -26.11
C ALA A 207 28.68 13.51 -25.46
N PRO A 208 29.04 12.48 -24.67
CA PRO A 208 28.07 11.75 -23.88
C PRO A 208 27.39 12.75 -22.93
N SER A 209 26.08 12.88 -23.07
CA SER A 209 25.25 13.70 -22.22
C SER A 209 25.42 13.26 -20.77
N ASP A 210 26.04 14.15 -20.01
CA ASP A 210 26.09 14.18 -18.56
C ASP A 210 24.67 13.98 -18.03
N SER A 211 24.38 12.74 -17.67
CA SER A 211 23.09 12.36 -17.10
C SER A 211 23.26 12.58 -15.60
N PRO A 212 22.49 13.50 -14.99
CA PRO A 212 22.62 13.76 -13.57
C PRO A 212 22.42 12.45 -12.82
N VAL A 213 23.46 12.09 -12.07
CA VAL A 213 23.46 11.02 -11.09
C VAL A 213 22.15 11.11 -10.33
N ARG A 214 21.34 10.05 -10.40
CA ARG A 214 20.18 9.88 -9.54
C ARG A 214 20.71 9.91 -8.11
N GLY A 215 20.58 11.06 -7.46
CA GLY A 215 20.69 11.17 -6.02
C GLY A 215 19.83 10.09 -5.41
N TYR A 216 20.44 9.35 -4.50
CA TYR A 216 19.79 8.35 -3.67
C TYR A 216 18.47 8.90 -3.17
N THR A 217 17.38 8.22 -3.54
CA THR A 217 16.13 8.32 -2.80
C THR A 217 16.44 7.74 -1.42
N GLU A 218 16.79 8.64 -0.49
CA GLU A 218 16.70 8.38 0.93
C GLU A 218 15.30 7.86 1.21
N ASP A 219 15.27 6.65 1.72
CA ASP A 219 14.12 5.97 2.28
C ASP A 219 13.53 6.86 3.38
N PRO A 220 12.27 7.34 3.27
CA PRO A 220 11.68 8.11 4.34
C PRO A 220 11.41 7.16 5.52
N GLN A 221 12.32 7.21 6.50
CA GLN A 221 12.06 6.76 7.85
C GLN A 221 10.76 7.43 8.36
N PRO A 222 9.79 6.67 8.91
CA PRO A 222 8.63 7.27 9.55
C PRO A 222 9.07 7.98 10.83
N SER A 223 9.28 9.29 10.76
CA SER A 223 9.43 10.13 11.94
C SER A 223 8.12 10.10 12.74
N SER A 224 8.21 9.53 13.93
CA SER A 224 7.18 9.53 14.96
C SER A 224 6.85 10.98 15.32
N VAL A 225 5.61 11.39 15.14
CA VAL A 225 5.11 12.68 15.65
C VAL A 225 5.05 12.57 17.17
N ALA A 226 6.09 13.08 17.82
CA ALA A 226 6.03 13.52 19.20
C ALA A 226 5.33 14.88 19.22
N THR A 227 4.08 14.90 19.65
CA THR A 227 3.33 16.11 19.95
C THR A 227 3.91 16.75 21.21
N MET A 228 4.87 17.66 21.04
CA MET A 228 5.23 18.66 22.06
C MET A 228 4.51 19.95 21.71
N GLY A 229 3.47 20.25 22.48
CA GLY A 229 2.88 21.58 22.60
C GLY A 229 3.04 22.00 24.04
N ASP A 230 4.11 22.73 24.32
CA ASP A 230 4.27 23.56 25.50
C ASP A 230 3.33 24.77 25.36
N ASP A 231 2.42 24.92 26.31
CA ASP A 231 1.83 26.21 26.67
C ASP A 231 1.77 26.28 28.20
N GLU A 232 2.35 27.35 28.74
CA GLU A 232 2.64 27.57 30.16
C GLU A 232 1.38 27.95 30.96
N THR A 233 1.10 27.18 32.05
CA THR A 233 0.68 27.52 33.43
C THR A 233 -0.30 28.69 33.76
N PRO A 234 -1.11 28.64 34.87
CA PRO A 234 -0.70 28.12 36.18
C PRO A 234 -1.73 27.34 37.04
N SER A 235 -1.16 26.44 37.85
CA SER A 235 -1.37 26.32 39.31
C SER A 235 -2.80 26.27 39.88
N ALA A 236 -3.25 25.06 40.26
CA ALA A 236 -3.81 24.77 41.58
C ALA A 236 -3.96 23.25 41.80
N THR A 237 -3.19 22.71 42.74
CA THR A 237 -3.44 21.40 43.37
C THR A 237 -4.44 21.59 44.54
N PRO A 238 -5.25 20.58 44.90
CA PRO A 238 -4.81 19.64 45.95
C PRO A 238 -5.12 18.18 45.55
N ALA A 239 -4.14 17.28 45.58
CA ALA A 239 -3.81 16.44 46.74
C ALA A 239 -4.98 15.59 47.24
N THR A 240 -5.16 14.41 46.64
CA THR A 240 -5.65 13.22 47.33
C THR A 240 -4.63 12.11 47.11
N GLN A 241 -3.75 11.95 48.10
CA GLN A 241 -3.07 10.69 48.37
C GLN A 241 -4.13 9.65 48.76
N ASP A 242 -4.04 8.45 48.20
CA ASP A 242 -4.02 7.28 49.08
C ASP A 242 -3.20 6.14 48.45
N PRO A 243 -2.42 5.41 49.29
CA PRO A 243 -1.52 4.34 48.89
C PRO A 243 -2.23 2.99 48.97
N TYR A 244 -1.76 1.97 48.23
CA TYR A 244 -1.65 0.56 48.70
C TYR A 244 -1.06 -0.34 47.59
N PRO A 245 -0.50 -1.52 47.92
CA PRO A 245 0.83 -1.89 47.47
C PRO A 245 0.86 -3.18 46.62
N GLY A 246 1.99 -3.34 45.94
CA GLY A 246 2.68 -4.60 45.66
C GLY A 246 1.88 -5.89 45.49
N THR A 247 1.86 -6.38 44.25
CA THR A 247 2.02 -7.80 43.97
C THR A 247 3.05 -7.96 42.84
N THR A 248 4.32 -8.13 43.21
CA THR A 248 5.29 -8.87 42.40
C THR A 248 4.92 -10.35 42.51
N ALA A 249 4.39 -10.92 41.44
CA ALA A 249 4.26 -12.36 41.29
C ALA A 249 5.01 -12.76 40.03
N ASP A 250 6.19 -13.32 40.27
CA ASP A 250 6.93 -14.13 39.31
C ASP A 250 6.00 -15.17 38.69
N SER A 251 5.87 -15.14 37.37
CA SER A 251 5.27 -16.22 36.58
C SER A 251 6.21 -16.52 35.43
N ASP A 252 7.36 -17.11 35.78
CA ASP A 252 8.25 -17.78 34.85
C ASP A 252 7.62 -19.15 34.52
N GLY A 253 6.59 -19.09 33.68
CA GLY A 253 5.87 -20.25 33.16
C GLY A 253 6.38 -20.56 31.76
N THR A 254 7.37 -21.44 31.67
CA THR A 254 7.78 -22.12 30.44
C THR A 254 6.57 -22.76 29.77
N ILE A 255 6.10 -22.14 28.69
CA ILE A 255 5.10 -22.74 27.79
C ILE A 255 5.86 -23.80 26.99
N ALA A 256 5.72 -25.06 27.40
CA ALA A 256 6.17 -26.19 26.62
C ALA A 256 5.38 -26.20 25.29
N GLU A 257 6.09 -25.83 24.23
CA GLU A 257 5.69 -25.95 22.84
C GLU A 257 5.44 -27.43 22.53
N LYS A 258 4.19 -27.85 22.64
CA LYS A 258 3.73 -29.13 22.10
C LYS A 258 3.40 -28.90 20.63
N THR A 259 4.39 -29.14 19.77
CA THR A 259 4.18 -29.31 18.33
C THR A 259 3.42 -30.63 18.13
N ASP A 260 2.09 -30.58 18.18
CA ASP A 260 1.27 -31.69 17.73
C ASP A 260 1.33 -31.75 16.19
N ASP A 261 1.78 -32.89 15.69
CA ASP A 261 1.87 -33.31 14.30
C ASP A 261 0.56 -33.06 13.53
N TYR A 262 0.46 -31.91 12.86
CA TYR A 262 -0.50 -31.73 11.78
C TYR A 262 -0.03 -32.51 10.56
N LYS A 263 -0.48 -33.75 10.50
CA LYS A 263 -0.41 -34.64 9.34
C LYS A 263 -1.05 -33.94 8.14
N ALA A 264 -0.22 -33.49 7.21
CA ALA A 264 -0.65 -32.96 5.93
C ALA A 264 -1.48 -34.01 5.17
N VAL A 265 -2.79 -33.80 5.11
CA VAL A 265 -3.67 -34.48 4.16
C VAL A 265 -3.55 -33.70 2.85
N ALA A 266 -2.80 -34.26 1.91
CA ALA A 266 -2.81 -33.81 0.53
C ALA A 266 -4.24 -33.98 -0.02
N PRO A 267 -4.83 -32.96 -0.67
CA PRO A 267 -6.00 -33.21 -1.51
C PRO A 267 -5.53 -33.90 -2.78
N ASP A 268 -5.96 -35.15 -2.95
CA ASP A 268 -5.82 -35.94 -4.19
C ASP A 268 -6.36 -35.12 -5.37
N SER A 269 -5.44 -34.61 -6.16
CA SER A 269 -5.65 -34.09 -7.49
C SER A 269 -5.55 -35.24 -8.49
N ASP A 270 -6.65 -35.95 -8.75
CA ASP A 270 -6.74 -36.92 -9.84
C ASP A 270 -8.15 -36.99 -10.47
N GLY A 271 -8.29 -36.25 -11.58
CA GLY A 271 -8.99 -36.70 -12.79
C GLY A 271 -10.40 -36.16 -13.08
N PRO A 272 -10.91 -36.25 -14.34
CA PRO A 272 -10.19 -36.27 -15.61
C PRO A 272 -10.70 -35.22 -16.63
N LEU A 273 -9.78 -34.77 -17.47
CA LEU A 273 -10.06 -34.10 -18.74
C LEU A 273 -10.82 -35.05 -19.68
N HIS A 274 -12.08 -34.74 -19.98
CA HIS A 274 -12.70 -35.16 -21.23
C HIS A 274 -13.62 -34.05 -21.76
N GLY A 275 -13.17 -33.44 -22.86
CA GLY A 275 -14.02 -32.58 -23.66
C GLY A 275 -15.12 -33.36 -24.36
N LYS A 276 -16.27 -32.71 -24.51
CA LYS A 276 -17.20 -32.94 -25.62
C LYS A 276 -17.79 -31.60 -26.03
N LEU A 277 -17.37 -31.18 -27.22
CA LEU A 277 -18.14 -30.31 -28.11
C LEU A 277 -19.51 -30.94 -28.32
N ALA A 278 -20.56 -30.17 -28.09
CA ALA A 278 -21.87 -30.42 -28.67
C ALA A 278 -22.53 -29.07 -28.96
N ASP A 279 -22.64 -28.78 -30.26
CA ASP A 279 -23.68 -27.95 -30.85
C ASP A 279 -25.03 -28.22 -30.21
N SER A 280 -25.82 -27.17 -29.95
CA SER A 280 -27.29 -27.22 -29.98
C SER A 280 -27.85 -25.81 -30.10
N ALA A 281 -28.12 -25.46 -31.36
CA ALA A 281 -29.36 -24.92 -31.89
C ALA A 281 -30.10 -23.81 -31.12
N HIS A 282 -30.23 -22.68 -31.84
CA HIS A 282 -31.40 -21.80 -31.90
C HIS A 282 -32.72 -22.45 -31.44
N GLU A 283 -33.34 -21.86 -30.41
CA GLU A 283 -34.79 -21.83 -30.29
C GLU A 283 -35.26 -20.37 -30.18
N THR A 284 -35.87 -19.93 -31.26
CA THR A 284 -36.73 -18.74 -31.34
C THR A 284 -38.02 -19.03 -30.60
N GLY A 285 -38.13 -18.52 -29.37
CA GLY A 285 -39.37 -18.50 -28.58
C GLY A 285 -40.06 -17.15 -28.68
N THR A 286 -40.89 -17.01 -29.71
CA THR A 286 -41.92 -15.97 -29.84
C THR A 286 -42.98 -16.17 -28.76
N ALA A 287 -43.34 -15.13 -28.01
CA ALA A 287 -44.70 -14.57 -27.94
C ALA A 287 -45.03 -13.84 -26.61
N VAL A 288 -45.83 -12.78 -26.80
CA VAL A 288 -46.73 -12.09 -25.85
C VAL A 288 -46.02 -11.25 -24.78
N GLY A 289 -46.09 -9.92 -24.74
CA GLY A 289 -47.18 -9.03 -25.15
C GLY A 289 -47.83 -8.43 -23.91
N GLU A 290 -47.10 -7.59 -23.17
CA GLU A 290 -47.68 -6.70 -22.16
C GLU A 290 -47.11 -5.30 -22.34
N SER A 291 -48.05 -4.36 -22.51
CA SER A 291 -47.87 -2.97 -22.86
C SER A 291 -47.59 -2.12 -21.61
N PRO A 292 -46.50 -1.34 -21.52
CA PRO A 292 -46.35 -0.33 -20.49
C PRO A 292 -46.66 1.06 -21.05
N ALA A 293 -47.92 1.32 -21.39
CA ALA A 293 -48.42 2.66 -21.67
C ALA A 293 -49.02 3.28 -20.39
N ALA A 294 -48.19 3.52 -19.36
CA ALA A 294 -48.60 4.23 -18.15
C ALA A 294 -47.44 4.82 -17.29
N GLN A 295 -46.21 4.91 -17.80
CA GLN A 295 -45.05 5.35 -16.98
C GLN A 295 -44.37 6.66 -17.41
N GLU A 296 -44.93 7.43 -18.34
CA GLU A 296 -44.29 8.68 -18.79
C GLU A 296 -44.72 9.96 -18.04
N GLU A 297 -45.73 9.93 -17.16
CA GLU A 297 -46.22 11.16 -16.51
C GLU A 297 -45.53 11.50 -15.17
N THR A 298 -44.67 10.66 -14.60
CA THR A 298 -44.04 10.92 -13.29
C THR A 298 -42.64 11.54 -13.36
N TRP A 299 -42.01 11.57 -14.53
CA TRP A 299 -40.65 12.12 -14.67
C TRP A 299 -40.60 13.64 -14.89
N SER A 300 -41.70 14.27 -15.33
CA SER A 300 -41.71 15.72 -15.54
C SER A 300 -41.91 16.51 -14.23
N GLU A 301 -42.61 15.96 -13.24
CA GLU A 301 -42.80 16.63 -11.94
C GLU A 301 -41.54 16.55 -11.04
N MET A 302 -40.67 15.56 -11.25
CA MET A 302 -39.45 15.38 -10.46
C MET A 302 -38.32 16.35 -10.84
N ILE A 303 -38.36 16.91 -12.05
CA ILE A 303 -37.32 17.85 -12.52
C ILE A 303 -37.54 19.26 -11.95
N ASP A 304 -38.79 19.70 -11.75
CA ASP A 304 -39.05 21.04 -11.17
C ASP A 304 -38.72 21.12 -9.67
N ALA A 305 -38.82 20.02 -8.91
CA ALA A 305 -38.45 20.00 -7.50
C ALA A 305 -36.94 20.16 -7.24
N THR A 306 -36.08 19.97 -8.25
CA THR A 306 -34.63 20.15 -8.09
C THR A 306 -34.16 21.58 -8.28
N LYS A 307 -34.98 22.46 -8.88
CA LYS A 307 -34.60 23.84 -9.14
C LYS A 307 -34.73 24.77 -7.94
N ASP A 308 -35.63 24.46 -7.01
CA ASP A 308 -35.83 25.27 -5.80
C ASP A 308 -34.76 25.04 -4.72
N ASN A 309 -33.93 23.99 -4.85
CA ASN A 309 -32.92 23.65 -3.85
C ASN A 309 -31.59 24.43 -4.01
N ASP A 310 -31.37 25.03 -5.19
CA ASP A 310 -30.16 25.83 -5.45
C ASP A 310 -30.23 27.23 -4.79
N ASP A 311 -31.43 27.78 -4.56
CA ASP A 311 -31.60 29.07 -3.88
C ASP A 311 -31.36 29.00 -2.37
N ALA A 312 -31.58 27.84 -1.74
CA ALA A 312 -31.32 27.64 -0.31
C ALA A 312 -29.81 27.60 0.03
N GLY A 313 -28.96 27.19 -0.93
CA GLY A 313 -27.50 27.17 -0.76
C GLY A 313 -26.89 28.56 -0.65
N ASN A 314 -27.43 29.53 -1.38
CA ASN A 314 -26.88 30.89 -1.45
C ASN A 314 -27.17 31.72 -0.19
N ALA A 315 -28.30 31.47 0.48
CA ALA A 315 -28.65 32.14 1.74
C ALA A 315 -27.70 31.76 2.90
N ARG A 316 -27.07 30.57 2.84
CA ARG A 316 -26.18 30.07 3.90
C ARG A 316 -24.76 30.64 3.82
N GLU A 317 -24.31 31.05 2.64
CA GLU A 317 -23.04 31.78 2.48
C GLU A 317 -23.15 33.25 2.92
N ALA A 318 -24.29 33.90 2.68
CA ALA A 318 -24.53 35.27 3.16
C ALA A 318 -24.50 35.37 4.70
N ALA A 319 -24.99 34.34 5.40
CA ALA A 319 -24.95 34.31 6.87
C ALA A 319 -23.53 34.12 7.45
N LYS A 320 -22.60 33.54 6.69
CA LYS A 320 -21.20 33.37 7.15
C LYS A 320 -20.40 34.68 7.06
N HIS A 321 -20.70 35.54 6.10
CA HIS A 321 -20.04 36.83 5.98
C HIS A 321 -20.51 37.87 7.02
N ALA A 322 -21.73 37.74 7.56
CA ALA A 322 -22.22 38.63 8.62
C ALA A 322 -21.64 38.33 10.01
N ALA A 323 -21.04 37.15 10.21
CA ALA A 323 -20.47 36.75 11.50
C ALA A 323 -19.00 37.16 11.68
N SER A 324 -18.37 37.76 10.67
CA SER A 324 -16.98 38.24 10.74
C SER A 324 -16.84 39.75 10.93
N GLU A 325 -17.92 40.46 11.23
CA GLU A 325 -17.84 41.85 11.67
C GLU A 325 -17.47 41.89 13.16
N ASP A 326 -16.25 42.36 13.44
CA ASP A 326 -15.72 42.54 14.79
C ASP A 326 -16.73 43.29 15.68
N PRO A 327 -17.02 42.80 16.90
CA PRO A 327 -17.91 43.49 17.82
C PRO A 327 -17.34 44.88 18.14
N PRO A 328 -18.17 45.94 18.15
CA PRO A 328 -17.68 47.28 18.45
C PRO A 328 -17.09 47.34 19.86
N PRO A 329 -16.03 48.13 20.07
CA PRO A 329 -15.35 48.20 21.36
C PRO A 329 -16.32 48.70 22.44
N PRO A 330 -16.23 48.17 23.67
CA PRO A 330 -17.13 48.55 24.75
C PRO A 330 -17.00 50.04 25.03
N ALA A 331 -18.16 50.72 25.04
CA ALA A 331 -18.25 52.14 25.33
C ALA A 331 -17.64 52.42 26.72
N SER A 332 -16.57 53.23 26.73
CA SER A 332 -15.96 53.79 27.92
C SER A 332 -17.03 54.56 28.71
N GLN A 333 -17.48 53.98 29.83
CA GLN A 333 -18.26 54.70 30.82
C GLN A 333 -17.29 55.61 31.58
N GLY A 334 -17.42 56.91 31.32
CA GLY A 334 -16.73 57.98 32.03
C GLY A 334 -17.20 58.07 33.48
N SER A 335 -16.25 58.45 34.34
CA SER A 335 -16.36 58.69 35.78
C SER A 335 -17.32 59.80 36.17
#